data_AF-A0A399YQW7-F1
#
_entry.id   AF-A0A399YQW7-F1
#
_cell.length_a   1.000
_cell.length_b   1.000
_cell.length_c   1.000
_cell.angle_alpha   90.00
_cell.angle_beta   90.00
_cell.angle_gamma   90.00
#
_symmetry.space_group_name_H-M   'P 1'
#
loop_
_entity.id
_entity.type
_entity.pdbx_description
1 polymer ?
#
loop_
_entity_poly.entity_id
_entity_poly.type
_entity_poly.pdbx_seq_one_letter_code
_entity_poly.pdbx_strand_id
1 'polypeptide(L)'
;MSQRLSFILTLCAVALFLLACRTANLLSSAEPTAPPARVTRASQRPTFTPIPTETEVPPPTETPEPTEPPPTDEPTQPPPPTKRPPTKRPPTAIPPTQPPPPPTPQPSPTVFFLWTTVGNASCEGGSDSESSVSGKITANNKGAVGQRVQASSGAGGSPISDNPAESNADGNYKVTFICGGKACNGDFWIWMVDPSGRQISPFVKFHFDGGCRKGTQNFQKR
;
A
#
# COMPACT_ATOMS: atom_id res chain seq x y z
N MET A 1 -38.12 -64.63 -3.94
CA MET A 1 -36.94 -63.73 -3.99
C MET A 1 -36.91 -62.81 -5.22
N SER A 2 -37.36 -63.25 -6.41
CA SER A 2 -37.29 -62.44 -7.65
C SER A 2 -38.01 -61.08 -7.60
N GLN A 3 -39.20 -61.00 -6.98
CA GLN A 3 -40.00 -59.76 -6.98
C GLN A 3 -39.38 -58.61 -6.15
N ARG A 4 -38.67 -58.93 -5.06
CA ARG A 4 -37.99 -57.92 -4.23
C ARG A 4 -36.74 -57.37 -4.92
N LEU A 5 -36.00 -58.23 -5.63
CA LEU A 5 -34.83 -57.82 -6.41
C LEU A 5 -35.23 -56.91 -7.58
N SER A 6 -36.32 -57.25 -8.27
CA SER A 6 -36.86 -56.45 -9.38
C SER A 6 -37.29 -55.06 -8.90
N PHE A 7 -37.98 -54.95 -7.76
CA PHE A 7 -38.40 -53.66 -7.21
C PHE A 7 -37.22 -52.74 -6.84
N ILE A 8 -36.14 -53.29 -6.27
CA ILE A 8 -34.93 -52.52 -5.91
C ILE A 8 -34.21 -52.02 -7.17
N LEU A 9 -34.11 -52.84 -8.22
CA LEU A 9 -33.50 -52.45 -9.48
C LEU A 9 -34.28 -51.30 -10.15
N THR A 10 -35.61 -51.36 -10.15
CA THR A 10 -36.45 -50.28 -10.71
C THR A 10 -36.26 -48.99 -9.93
N LEU A 11 -36.20 -49.06 -8.60
CA LEU A 11 -36.01 -47.88 -7.74
C LEU A 11 -34.63 -47.23 -7.94
N CYS A 12 -33.58 -48.04 -8.10
CA CYS A 12 -32.24 -47.55 -8.46
C CYS A 12 -32.20 -46.91 -9.85
N ALA A 13 -32.86 -47.51 -10.85
CA ALA A 13 -32.90 -46.96 -12.21
C ALA A 13 -33.62 -45.60 -12.25
N VAL A 14 -34.74 -45.47 -11.53
CA VAL A 14 -35.46 -44.19 -11.41
C VAL A 14 -34.62 -43.13 -10.70
N ALA A 15 -33.92 -43.48 -9.61
CA ALA A 15 -33.06 -42.56 -8.89
C ALA A 15 -31.88 -42.05 -9.76
N LEU A 16 -31.25 -42.93 -10.54
CA LEU A 16 -30.18 -42.57 -11.46
C LEU A 16 -30.67 -41.67 -12.61
N PHE A 17 -31.86 -41.95 -13.14
CA PHE A 17 -32.48 -41.13 -14.19
C PHE A 17 -32.81 -39.72 -13.68
N LEU A 18 -33.35 -39.59 -12.47
CA LEU A 18 -33.62 -38.29 -11.85
C LEU A 18 -32.33 -37.50 -11.55
N LEU A 19 -31.23 -38.17 -11.20
CA LEU A 19 -29.93 -37.54 -11.00
C LEU A 19 -29.37 -36.98 -12.32
N ALA A 20 -29.48 -37.74 -13.42
CA ALA A 20 -29.01 -37.33 -14.75
C ALA A 20 -29.80 -36.12 -15.31
N CYS A 21 -31.10 -36.02 -15.03
CA CYS A 21 -31.89 -34.87 -15.46
C CYS A 21 -31.49 -33.55 -14.74
N ARG A 22 -30.92 -33.62 -13.53
CA ARG A 22 -30.47 -32.40 -12.81
C ARG A 22 -29.12 -31.87 -13.28
N THR A 23 -28.24 -32.71 -13.81
CA THR A 23 -26.93 -32.28 -14.32
C THR A 23 -27.04 -31.57 -15.67
N ALA A 24 -28.03 -31.90 -16.50
CA ALA A 24 -28.27 -31.22 -17.78
C ALA A 24 -28.62 -29.72 -17.62
N ASN A 25 -29.33 -29.35 -16.54
CA ASN A 25 -29.67 -27.94 -16.28
C ASN A 25 -28.48 -27.08 -15.82
N LEU A 26 -27.38 -27.68 -15.36
CA LEU A 26 -26.19 -26.90 -14.97
C LEU A 26 -25.32 -26.50 -16.16
N LEU A 27 -25.40 -27.21 -17.29
CA LEU A 27 -24.59 -26.93 -18.48
C LEU A 27 -25.25 -25.92 -19.42
N SER A 28 -26.57 -25.74 -19.36
CA SER A 28 -27.30 -24.85 -20.29
C SER A 28 -27.43 -23.41 -19.82
N SER A 29 -26.92 -23.05 -18.64
CA SER A 29 -26.95 -21.69 -18.08
C SER A 29 -25.59 -20.98 -18.13
N ALA A 30 -24.76 -21.31 -19.11
CA ALA A 30 -23.62 -20.48 -19.45
C ALA A 30 -24.13 -19.39 -20.40
N GLU A 31 -24.51 -18.24 -19.85
CA GLU A 31 -24.85 -17.06 -20.64
C GLU A 31 -23.64 -16.69 -21.52
N PRO A 32 -23.81 -16.45 -22.83
CA PRO A 32 -22.71 -16.09 -23.70
C PRO A 32 -22.03 -14.83 -23.15
N THR A 33 -20.85 -15.00 -22.56
CA THR A 33 -20.06 -13.86 -22.08
C THR A 33 -19.68 -13.05 -23.31
N ALA A 34 -20.26 -11.85 -23.44
CA ALA A 34 -19.96 -10.95 -24.53
C ALA A 34 -18.44 -10.75 -24.60
N PRO A 35 -17.82 -10.90 -25.79
CA PRO A 35 -16.38 -10.71 -25.92
C PRO A 35 -16.01 -9.32 -25.42
N PRO A 36 -14.91 -9.17 -24.66
CA PRO A 36 -14.51 -7.88 -24.12
C PRO A 36 -14.36 -6.88 -25.27
N ALA A 37 -15.10 -5.78 -25.18
CA ALA A 37 -15.02 -4.69 -26.15
C ALA A 37 -13.56 -4.24 -26.23
N ARG A 38 -12.97 -4.40 -27.42
CA ARG A 38 -11.61 -3.96 -27.71
C ARG A 38 -11.56 -2.45 -27.55
N VAL A 39 -11.04 -1.99 -26.41
CA VAL A 39 -10.83 -0.56 -26.15
C VAL A 39 -9.74 -0.07 -27.11
N THR A 40 -10.16 0.47 -28.26
CA THR A 40 -9.32 1.33 -29.09
C THR A 40 -8.94 2.53 -28.25
N ARG A 41 -7.73 2.50 -27.69
CA ARG A 41 -7.10 3.63 -27.02
C ARG A 41 -6.98 4.73 -28.06
N ALA A 42 -7.93 5.67 -28.06
CA ALA A 42 -7.76 6.94 -28.73
C ALA A 42 -6.46 7.54 -28.20
N SER A 43 -5.56 7.92 -29.11
CA SER A 43 -4.29 8.57 -28.80
C SER A 43 -4.59 9.85 -28.02
N GLN A 44 -4.58 9.78 -26.69
CA GLN A 44 -4.77 10.96 -25.85
C GLN A 44 -3.55 11.83 -26.03
N ARG A 45 -3.75 12.95 -26.74
CA ARG A 45 -2.78 14.03 -26.86
C ARG A 45 -2.41 14.46 -25.43
N PRO A 46 -1.13 14.55 -25.08
CA PRO A 46 -0.72 14.97 -23.75
C PRO A 46 -1.29 16.37 -23.46
N THR A 47 -2.20 16.44 -22.49
CA THR A 47 -2.72 17.69 -21.97
C THR A 47 -1.63 18.31 -21.12
N PHE A 48 -1.11 19.47 -21.54
CA PHE A 48 -0.20 20.24 -20.73
C PHE A 48 -0.91 20.68 -19.45
N THR A 49 -0.40 20.23 -18.30
CA THR A 49 -0.81 20.75 -17.01
C THR A 49 -0.37 22.22 -16.91
N PRO A 50 -1.28 23.17 -16.64
CA PRO A 50 -0.89 24.57 -16.46
C PRO A 50 0.07 24.69 -15.29
N ILE A 51 1.11 25.50 -15.47
CA ILE A 51 2.07 25.84 -14.40
C ILE A 51 1.29 26.59 -13.32
N PRO A 52 1.40 26.20 -12.03
CA PRO A 52 0.72 26.89 -10.95
C PRO A 52 1.18 28.35 -10.90
N THR A 53 0.23 29.27 -10.95
CA THR A 53 0.46 30.71 -10.76
C THR A 53 1.08 30.92 -9.37
N GLU A 54 2.16 31.69 -9.29
CA GLU A 54 2.78 32.05 -8.03
C GLU A 54 1.77 32.79 -7.16
N THR A 55 1.41 32.16 -6.03
CA THR A 55 0.61 32.79 -4.99
C THR A 55 1.48 33.80 -4.27
N GLU A 56 1.10 35.08 -4.30
CA GLU A 56 1.76 36.12 -3.52
C GLU A 56 1.75 35.74 -2.03
N VAL A 57 2.94 35.60 -1.46
CA VAL A 57 3.12 35.39 -0.03
C VAL A 57 2.83 36.73 0.66
N PRO A 58 1.91 36.79 1.64
CA PRO A 58 1.64 38.03 2.36
C PRO A 58 2.90 38.53 3.06
N PRO A 59 3.09 39.86 3.18
CA PRO A 59 4.22 40.42 3.89
C PRO A 59 4.22 39.97 5.37
N PRO A 60 5.41 39.82 5.97
CA PRO A 60 5.53 39.37 7.35
C PRO A 60 4.81 40.34 8.29
N THR A 61 3.92 39.80 9.12
CA THR A 61 3.28 40.53 10.23
C THR A 61 4.34 40.99 11.21
N GLU A 62 4.38 42.28 11.53
CA GLU A 62 5.32 42.84 12.49
C GLU A 62 5.17 42.15 13.86
N THR A 63 6.28 41.59 14.34
CA THR A 63 6.35 40.99 15.67
C THR A 63 6.46 42.12 16.68
N PRO A 64 5.61 42.16 17.74
CA PRO A 64 5.68 43.20 18.75
C PRO A 64 7.04 43.23 19.44
N GLU A 65 7.52 44.45 19.67
CA GLU A 65 8.81 44.77 20.27
C GLU A 65 8.92 44.20 21.70
N PRO A 66 10.05 43.58 22.08
CA PRO A 66 10.24 43.04 23.42
C PRO A 66 10.19 44.11 24.51
N THR A 67 9.27 43.95 25.47
CA THR A 67 9.23 44.79 26.69
C THR A 67 10.53 44.66 27.48
N GLU A 68 11.15 45.79 27.76
CA GLU A 68 12.45 45.93 28.42
C GLU A 68 12.41 45.48 29.90
N PRO A 69 13.42 44.74 30.39
CA PRO A 69 13.54 44.38 31.80
C PRO A 69 14.03 45.57 32.67
N PRO A 70 13.71 45.57 33.99
CA PRO A 70 14.06 46.65 34.91
C PRO A 70 15.59 46.81 35.13
N PRO A 71 16.04 48.00 35.60
CA PRO A 71 17.45 48.37 35.66
C PRO A 71 18.25 47.49 36.62
N THR A 72 19.46 47.13 36.18
CA THR A 72 20.48 46.41 36.95
C THR A 72 21.49 47.41 37.55
N ASP A 73 21.87 47.17 38.80
CA ASP A 73 22.75 48.00 39.62
C ASP A 73 24.20 48.15 39.11
N GLU A 74 24.78 49.28 39.53
CA GLU A 74 26.13 49.87 39.54
C GLU A 74 27.35 49.27 38.77
N PRO A 75 28.25 50.13 38.24
CA PRO A 75 29.37 49.73 37.38
C PRO A 75 30.59 49.22 38.17
N THR A 76 31.08 48.03 37.79
CA THR A 76 32.41 47.54 38.15
C THR A 76 33.48 48.19 37.27
N GLN A 77 34.61 48.59 37.87
CA GLN A 77 35.71 49.33 37.22
C GLN A 77 36.29 48.64 35.96
N PRO A 78 36.76 49.43 34.97
CA PRO A 78 37.33 48.90 33.75
C PRO A 78 38.73 48.29 33.96
N PRO A 79 39.02 47.12 33.38
CA PRO A 79 40.33 46.48 33.46
C PRO A 79 41.39 47.18 32.58
N PRO A 80 42.69 47.00 32.90
CA PRO A 80 43.80 47.66 32.21
C PRO A 80 43.99 47.21 30.75
N PRO A 81 44.62 48.05 29.90
CA PRO A 81 44.71 47.83 28.46
C PRO A 81 45.57 46.61 28.11
N THR A 82 44.97 45.69 27.34
CA THR A 82 45.62 44.46 26.85
C THR A 82 46.38 44.74 25.54
N LYS A 83 47.62 44.24 25.45
CA LYS A 83 48.53 44.39 24.30
C LYS A 83 47.89 43.86 23.00
N ARG A 84 47.93 44.65 21.93
CA ARG A 84 47.43 44.25 20.60
C ARG A 84 48.27 43.11 20.01
N PRO A 85 47.64 42.03 19.49
CA PRO A 85 48.34 40.93 18.86
C PRO A 85 48.79 41.26 17.42
N PRO A 86 49.82 40.55 16.90
CA PRO A 86 50.43 40.81 15.60
C PRO A 86 49.46 40.53 14.43
N THR A 87 49.47 41.44 13.48
CA THR A 87 48.64 41.42 12.26
C THR A 87 49.04 40.24 11.37
N LYS A 88 48.10 39.31 11.12
CA LYS A 88 48.33 38.14 10.26
C LYS A 88 48.44 38.56 8.79
N ARG A 89 49.41 37.95 8.10
CA ARG A 89 49.68 38.13 6.67
C ARG A 89 48.50 37.61 5.84
N PRO A 90 48.13 38.29 4.73
CA PRO A 90 47.01 37.86 3.89
C PRO A 90 47.25 36.48 3.27
N PRO A 91 46.20 35.64 3.19
CA PRO A 91 46.31 34.27 2.71
C PRO A 91 46.59 34.23 1.21
N THR A 92 47.55 33.39 0.82
CA THR A 92 47.84 33.04 -0.58
C THR A 92 46.61 32.38 -1.21
N ALA A 93 46.20 32.85 -2.39
CA ALA A 93 45.05 32.31 -3.11
C ALA A 93 45.24 30.81 -3.40
N ILE A 94 44.28 30.01 -2.95
CA ILE A 94 44.26 28.57 -3.15
C ILE A 94 43.78 28.31 -4.60
N PRO A 95 44.49 27.49 -5.39
CA PRO A 95 44.05 27.13 -6.73
C PRO A 95 42.66 26.47 -6.70
N PRO A 96 41.83 26.68 -7.73
CA PRO A 96 40.47 26.14 -7.77
C PRO A 96 40.51 24.61 -7.70
N THR A 97 39.92 24.06 -6.63
CA THR A 97 39.72 22.63 -6.46
C THR A 97 38.89 22.10 -7.61
N GLN A 98 39.39 21.12 -8.35
CA GLN A 98 38.60 20.42 -9.36
C GLN A 98 37.31 19.89 -8.72
N PRO A 99 36.16 20.00 -9.41
CA PRO A 99 34.93 19.42 -8.91
C PRO A 99 35.14 17.91 -8.72
N PRO A 100 34.65 17.35 -7.59
CA PRO A 100 34.77 15.92 -7.35
C PRO A 100 34.13 15.15 -8.51
N PRO A 101 34.71 14.01 -8.92
CA PRO A 101 34.10 13.17 -9.93
C PRO A 101 32.67 12.81 -9.52
N PRO A 102 31.72 12.73 -10.47
CA PRO A 102 30.35 12.34 -10.16
C PRO A 102 30.35 10.99 -9.42
N PRO A 103 29.53 10.84 -8.37
CA PRO A 103 29.51 9.62 -7.59
C PRO A 103 29.19 8.44 -8.52
N THR A 104 30.03 7.40 -8.46
CA THR A 104 29.77 6.14 -9.15
C THR A 104 28.38 5.66 -8.72
N PRO A 105 27.45 5.36 -9.65
CA PRO A 105 26.11 4.91 -9.29
C PRO A 105 26.23 3.67 -8.40
N GLN A 106 25.81 3.80 -7.14
CA GLN A 106 25.77 2.69 -6.21
C GLN A 106 24.76 1.67 -6.75
N PRO A 107 25.10 0.38 -6.84
CA PRO A 107 24.14 -0.63 -7.27
C PRO A 107 22.91 -0.55 -6.35
N SER A 108 21.72 -0.38 -6.93
CA SER A 108 20.48 -0.46 -6.16
C SER A 108 20.43 -1.83 -5.50
N PRO A 109 20.28 -1.92 -4.17
CA PRO A 109 20.23 -3.20 -3.49
C PRO A 109 19.06 -4.01 -4.06
N THR A 110 19.35 -5.18 -4.62
CA THR A 110 18.31 -6.12 -5.03
C THR A 110 17.60 -6.59 -3.78
N VAL A 111 16.47 -5.99 -3.45
CA VAL A 111 15.67 -6.39 -2.29
C VAL A 111 15.04 -7.75 -2.61
N PHE A 112 15.55 -8.81 -1.98
CA PHE A 112 14.99 -10.15 -2.09
C PHE A 112 13.85 -10.31 -1.08
N PHE A 113 12.63 -10.35 -1.57
CA PHE A 113 11.45 -10.68 -0.76
C PHE A 113 11.20 -12.18 -0.74
N LEU A 114 10.94 -12.73 0.44
CA LEU A 114 10.60 -14.14 0.65
C LEU A 114 9.22 -14.48 0.06
N TRP A 115 8.34 -13.49 -0.03
CA TRP A 115 6.98 -13.61 -0.53
C TRP A 115 6.75 -12.77 -1.79
N THR A 116 6.00 -13.31 -2.73
CA THR A 116 5.58 -12.65 -3.98
C THR A 116 4.08 -12.54 -4.08
N THR A 117 3.61 -11.60 -4.88
CA THR A 117 2.21 -11.49 -5.27
C THR A 117 1.87 -12.52 -6.33
N VAL A 118 0.66 -13.08 -6.28
CA VAL A 118 0.12 -13.96 -7.32
C VAL A 118 -1.12 -13.31 -7.91
N GLY A 119 -1.13 -13.21 -9.24
CA GLY A 119 -2.17 -12.50 -9.97
C GLY A 119 -2.06 -10.98 -9.82
N ASN A 120 -2.96 -10.29 -10.51
CA ASN A 120 -3.11 -8.85 -10.40
C ASN A 120 -4.05 -8.53 -9.23
N ALA A 121 -3.82 -7.40 -8.56
CA ALA A 121 -4.80 -6.84 -7.65
C ALA A 121 -6.11 -6.62 -8.42
N SER A 122 -7.19 -7.25 -7.96
CA SER A 122 -8.53 -7.02 -8.50
C SER A 122 -9.34 -6.17 -7.52
N CYS A 123 -10.34 -5.48 -8.04
CA CYS A 123 -11.30 -4.80 -7.20
C CYS A 123 -12.73 -4.97 -7.71
N GLU A 124 -13.64 -5.12 -6.77
CA GLU A 124 -15.07 -5.31 -6.99
C GLU A 124 -15.87 -4.25 -6.20
N GLY A 125 -17.09 -4.01 -6.67
CA GLY A 125 -18.05 -3.17 -5.95
C GLY A 125 -18.42 -3.75 -4.58
N GLY A 126 -18.86 -2.89 -3.67
CA GLY A 126 -19.27 -3.29 -2.34
C GLY A 126 -20.09 -2.20 -1.66
N SER A 127 -20.40 -2.38 -0.39
CA SER A 127 -21.16 -1.40 0.40
C SER A 127 -20.28 -0.22 0.82
N ASP A 128 -20.91 0.92 1.09
CA ASP A 128 -20.23 2.10 1.65
C ASP A 128 -19.93 1.99 3.15
N SER A 129 -20.11 0.79 3.74
CA SER A 129 -19.83 0.54 5.16
C SER A 129 -18.37 0.22 5.43
N GLU A 130 -17.69 -0.47 4.50
CA GLU A 130 -16.28 -0.84 4.62
C GLU A 130 -15.61 -0.97 3.25
N SER A 131 -14.35 -0.54 3.17
CA SER A 131 -13.43 -0.99 2.12
C SER A 131 -12.64 -2.16 2.68
N SER A 132 -12.35 -3.20 1.89
CA SER A 132 -11.56 -4.34 2.38
C SER A 132 -10.68 -4.92 1.29
N VAL A 133 -9.55 -5.49 1.68
CA VAL A 133 -8.76 -6.39 0.83
C VAL A 133 -8.74 -7.77 1.45
N SER A 134 -9.13 -8.79 0.69
CA SER A 134 -8.99 -10.18 1.10
C SER A 134 -8.03 -10.94 0.19
N GLY A 135 -7.69 -12.16 0.58
CA GLY A 135 -6.95 -13.06 -0.29
C GLY A 135 -6.39 -14.26 0.44
N LYS A 136 -5.51 -14.97 -0.25
CA LYS A 136 -4.91 -16.21 0.23
C LYS A 136 -3.38 -16.11 0.23
N ILE A 137 -2.78 -16.55 1.32
CA ILE A 137 -1.34 -16.66 1.49
C ILE A 137 -0.98 -18.13 1.42
N THR A 138 -0.08 -18.49 0.50
CA THR A 138 0.26 -19.89 0.24
C THR A 138 1.76 -20.16 0.33
N ALA A 139 2.13 -21.29 0.94
CA ALA A 139 3.48 -21.81 0.96
C ALA A 139 3.44 -23.29 0.56
N ASN A 140 4.25 -23.71 -0.40
CA ASN A 140 4.23 -25.08 -0.93
C ASN A 140 2.82 -25.53 -1.37
N ASN A 141 2.07 -24.64 -2.04
CA ASN A 141 0.68 -24.85 -2.49
C ASN A 141 -0.34 -25.15 -1.37
N LYS A 142 0.01 -24.88 -0.11
CA LYS A 142 -0.90 -24.99 1.06
C LYS A 142 -1.11 -23.61 1.68
N GLY A 143 -2.24 -23.43 2.38
CA GLY A 143 -2.49 -22.22 3.15
C GLY A 143 -1.40 -21.99 4.19
N ALA A 144 -0.80 -20.80 4.20
CA ALA A 144 0.20 -20.43 5.18
C ALA A 144 -0.48 -19.74 6.36
N VAL A 145 -0.60 -20.47 7.47
CA VAL A 145 -1.31 -20.03 8.69
C VAL A 145 -0.48 -19.01 9.49
N GLY A 146 -1.14 -18.05 10.12
CA GLY A 146 -0.52 -17.08 11.03
C GLY A 146 0.42 -16.08 10.34
N GLN A 147 0.36 -15.98 9.01
CA GLN A 147 1.08 -14.96 8.27
C GLN A 147 0.37 -13.62 8.41
N ARG A 148 1.15 -12.54 8.50
CA ARG A 148 0.65 -11.21 8.85
C ARG A 148 0.64 -10.29 7.64
N VAL A 149 -0.47 -9.60 7.43
CA VAL A 149 -0.65 -8.58 6.40
C VAL A 149 -0.90 -7.24 7.06
N GLN A 150 -0.08 -6.26 6.70
CA GLN A 150 -0.20 -4.88 7.15
C GLN A 150 -0.76 -4.02 6.03
N ALA A 151 -1.35 -2.89 6.40
CA ALA A 151 -1.78 -1.86 5.46
C ALA A 151 -1.53 -0.44 5.94
N SER A 152 -1.42 0.48 4.98
CA SER A 152 -1.23 1.92 5.18
C SER A 152 -1.87 2.74 4.05
N SER A 153 -2.01 4.05 4.26
CA SER A 153 -2.47 5.03 3.26
C SER A 153 -1.34 5.58 2.36
N GLY A 154 -0.14 5.00 2.44
CA GLY A 154 1.02 5.37 1.63
C GLY A 154 2.03 4.23 1.57
N ALA A 155 2.81 4.10 0.49
CA ALA A 155 3.82 3.05 0.38
C ALA A 155 4.85 3.16 1.53
N GLY A 156 4.89 2.16 2.43
CA GLY A 156 5.72 2.19 3.63
C GLY A 156 5.32 3.20 4.70
N GLY A 157 4.13 3.80 4.58
CA GLY A 157 3.57 4.71 5.58
C GLY A 157 3.18 4.01 6.88
N SER A 158 2.73 4.81 7.85
CA SER A 158 2.27 4.29 9.15
C SER A 158 1.15 3.26 8.98
N PRO A 159 1.22 2.13 9.71
CA PRO A 159 0.14 1.17 9.83
C PRO A 159 -1.22 1.82 10.12
N ILE A 160 -2.28 1.38 9.41
CA ILE A 160 -3.68 1.78 9.72
C ILE A 160 -4.21 1.07 10.98
N SER A 161 -3.60 -0.06 11.35
CA SER A 161 -3.91 -0.85 12.55
C SER A 161 -2.61 -1.27 13.21
N ASP A 162 -2.57 -1.18 14.55
CA ASP A 162 -1.44 -1.67 15.36
C ASP A 162 -1.29 -3.20 15.26
N ASN A 163 -2.39 -3.89 14.98
CA ASN A 163 -2.42 -5.34 14.81
C ASN A 163 -2.55 -5.67 13.31
N PRO A 164 -1.53 -6.31 12.70
CA PRO A 164 -1.64 -6.84 11.35
C PRO A 164 -2.76 -7.89 11.25
N ALA A 165 -3.37 -8.02 10.06
CA ALA A 165 -4.32 -9.08 9.81
C ALA A 165 -3.60 -10.43 9.70
N GLU A 166 -4.01 -11.42 10.48
CA GLU A 166 -3.43 -12.76 10.44
C GLU A 166 -4.23 -13.71 9.54
N SER A 167 -3.53 -14.54 8.78
CA SER A 167 -4.16 -15.59 7.98
C SER A 167 -4.63 -16.77 8.84
N ASN A 168 -5.80 -17.30 8.50
CA ASN A 168 -6.41 -18.44 9.18
C ASN A 168 -5.81 -19.80 8.74
N ALA A 169 -6.41 -20.91 9.19
CA ALA A 169 -5.96 -22.28 8.88
C ALA A 169 -5.87 -22.58 7.36
N ASP A 170 -6.69 -21.93 6.55
CA ASP A 170 -6.70 -22.08 5.09
C ASP A 170 -5.75 -21.09 4.38
N GLY A 171 -5.06 -20.24 5.15
CA GLY A 171 -4.24 -19.15 4.63
C GLY A 171 -5.04 -17.94 4.16
N ASN A 172 -6.35 -17.87 4.45
CA ASN A 172 -7.18 -16.74 4.06
C ASN A 172 -6.98 -15.58 5.04
N TYR A 173 -6.90 -14.36 4.53
CA TYR A 173 -6.80 -13.14 5.32
C TYR A 173 -7.80 -12.09 4.84
N LYS A 174 -8.12 -11.11 5.70
CA LYS A 174 -8.91 -9.92 5.36
C LYS A 174 -8.35 -8.71 6.11
N VAL A 175 -8.06 -7.64 5.38
CA VAL A 175 -7.75 -6.32 5.91
C VAL A 175 -8.96 -5.42 5.64
N THR A 176 -9.44 -4.71 6.66
CA THR A 176 -10.57 -3.79 6.54
C THR A 176 -10.12 -2.35 6.76
N PHE A 177 -10.66 -1.43 5.96
CA PHE A 177 -10.39 0.00 5.97
C PHE A 177 -11.71 0.74 6.28
N ILE A 178 -11.78 1.32 7.46
CA ILE A 178 -12.93 2.11 7.93
C ILE A 178 -12.46 3.53 8.25
N CYS A 179 -13.04 4.52 7.57
CA CYS A 179 -12.72 5.93 7.70
C CYS A 179 -13.96 6.67 8.18
N GLY A 180 -13.95 7.15 9.42
CA GLY A 180 -15.10 7.87 10.01
C GLY A 180 -16.39 7.05 10.04
N GLY A 181 -16.29 5.73 10.28
CA GLY A 181 -17.44 4.82 10.32
C GLY A 181 -18.03 4.45 8.95
N LYS A 182 -17.30 4.73 7.86
CA LYS A 182 -17.69 4.40 6.48
C LYS A 182 -16.53 3.74 5.72
N ALA A 183 -16.82 3.25 4.52
CA ALA A 183 -15.79 2.77 3.60
C ALA A 183 -14.78 3.88 3.29
N CYS A 184 -13.49 3.55 3.33
CA CYS A 184 -12.44 4.48 2.95
C CYS A 184 -12.38 4.64 1.43
N ASN A 185 -12.17 5.89 0.98
CA ASN A 185 -11.80 6.22 -0.40
C ASN A 185 -10.31 6.57 -0.47
N GLY A 186 -9.69 6.34 -1.63
CA GLY A 186 -8.31 6.73 -1.92
C GLY A 186 -7.38 5.55 -2.12
N ASP A 187 -6.09 5.86 -2.13
CA ASP A 187 -5.04 4.87 -2.34
C ASP A 187 -4.60 4.23 -1.03
N PHE A 188 -4.51 2.90 -1.03
CA PHE A 188 -4.06 2.10 0.09
C PHE A 188 -3.04 1.08 -0.37
N TRP A 189 -2.10 0.74 0.51
CA TRP A 189 -1.08 -0.25 0.23
C TRP A 189 -1.17 -1.37 1.25
N ILE A 190 -0.99 -2.61 0.79
CA ILE A 190 -0.86 -3.78 1.65
C ILE A 190 0.46 -4.53 1.37
N TRP A 191 1.00 -5.19 2.39
CA TRP A 191 2.20 -6.02 2.29
C TRP A 191 2.24 -7.01 3.45
N MET A 192 3.06 -8.05 3.31
CA MET A 192 3.32 -9.01 4.38
C MET A 192 4.43 -8.52 5.31
N VAL A 193 4.28 -8.80 6.60
CA VAL A 193 5.28 -8.52 7.64
C VAL A 193 5.68 -9.78 8.41
N ASP A 194 6.90 -9.83 8.92
CA ASP A 194 7.37 -10.88 9.83
C ASP A 194 6.90 -10.63 11.28
N PRO A 195 7.17 -11.54 12.24
CA PRO A 195 6.78 -11.35 13.64
C PRO A 195 7.38 -10.11 14.31
N SER A 196 8.48 -9.57 13.78
CA SER A 196 9.11 -8.33 14.24
C SER A 196 8.57 -7.07 13.54
N GLY A 197 7.56 -7.21 12.69
CA GLY A 197 6.95 -6.10 11.95
C GLY A 197 7.72 -5.66 10.71
N ARG A 198 8.78 -6.38 10.31
CA ARG A 198 9.56 -6.01 9.12
C ARG A 198 8.86 -6.50 7.85
N GLN A 199 8.91 -5.69 6.81
CA GLN A 199 8.35 -6.03 5.49
C GLN A 199 9.07 -7.25 4.87
N ILE A 200 8.29 -8.21 4.38
CA ILE A 200 8.78 -9.44 3.73
C ILE A 200 8.16 -9.74 2.36
N SER A 201 7.31 -8.84 1.85
CA SER A 201 6.78 -8.86 0.47
C SER A 201 6.87 -7.47 -0.18
N PRO A 202 6.71 -7.38 -1.51
CA PRO A 202 6.42 -6.11 -2.17
C PRO A 202 5.14 -5.45 -1.65
N PHE A 203 5.03 -4.13 -1.84
CA PHE A 203 3.78 -3.39 -1.63
C PHE A 203 2.80 -3.62 -2.79
N VAL A 204 1.52 -3.73 -2.46
CA VAL A 204 0.42 -3.81 -3.42
C VAL A 204 -0.52 -2.65 -3.21
N LYS A 205 -0.73 -1.86 -4.27
CA LYS A 205 -1.60 -0.69 -4.25
C LYS A 205 -3.04 -1.06 -4.61
N PHE A 206 -3.99 -0.53 -3.86
CA PHE A 206 -5.42 -0.54 -4.12
C PHE A 206 -5.94 0.89 -4.18
N HIS A 207 -6.83 1.18 -5.12
CA HIS A 207 -7.54 2.46 -5.19
C HIS A 207 -9.01 2.21 -4.90
N PHE A 208 -9.48 2.61 -3.72
CA PHE A 208 -10.88 2.45 -3.32
C PHE A 208 -11.69 3.69 -3.67
N ASP A 209 -12.86 3.49 -4.27
CA ASP A 209 -13.81 4.51 -4.66
C ASP A 209 -15.26 3.96 -4.59
N GLY A 210 -16.24 4.68 -5.12
CA GLY A 210 -17.64 4.23 -5.11
C GLY A 210 -17.91 2.96 -5.95
N GLY A 211 -17.04 2.64 -6.92
CA GLY A 211 -17.13 1.43 -7.75
C GLY A 211 -16.26 0.28 -7.24
N CYS A 212 -15.29 0.57 -6.38
CA CYS A 212 -14.29 -0.36 -5.88
C CYS A 212 -14.21 -0.29 -4.35
N ARG A 213 -14.76 -1.33 -3.70
CA ARG A 213 -14.77 -1.46 -2.22
C ARG A 213 -14.12 -2.74 -1.73
N LYS A 214 -13.98 -3.75 -2.58
CA LYS A 214 -13.45 -5.07 -2.21
C LYS A 214 -12.28 -5.44 -3.12
N GLY A 215 -11.07 -5.33 -2.59
CA GLY A 215 -9.85 -5.77 -3.26
C GLY A 215 -9.56 -7.24 -3.02
N THR A 216 -8.91 -7.91 -3.98
CA THR A 216 -8.32 -9.24 -3.76
C THR A 216 -6.83 -9.23 -4.10
N GLN A 217 -5.98 -9.78 -3.23
CA GLN A 217 -4.57 -10.05 -3.50
C GLN A 217 -4.11 -11.36 -2.88
N ASN A 218 -3.45 -12.21 -3.66
CA ASN A 218 -2.84 -13.42 -3.13
C ASN A 218 -1.33 -13.24 -2.95
N PHE A 219 -0.78 -13.92 -1.94
CA PHE A 219 0.66 -14.01 -1.74
C PHE A 219 1.12 -15.47 -1.79
N GLN A 220 2.32 -15.68 -2.31
CA GLN A 220 2.94 -16.99 -2.39
C GLN A 220 4.39 -16.90 -1.94
N LYS A 221 4.83 -17.89 -1.15
CA LYS A 221 6.23 -18.04 -0.78
C LYS A 221 7.02 -18.45 -2.03
N ARG A 222 8.13 -17.76 -2.30
CA ARG A 222 9.03 -18.11 -3.40
C ARG A 222 9.61 -19.52 -3.25
#